data_AF-A0A7Y2U5A8-F1
#
_entry.id   AF-A0A7Y2U5A8-F1
#
_cell.length_a   1.000
_cell.length_b   1.000
_cell.length_c   1.000
_cell.angle_alpha   90.00
_cell.angle_beta   90.00
_cell.angle_gamma   90.00
#
_symmetry.space_group_name_H-M   'P 1'
#
loop_
_entity.id
_entity.type
_entity.pdbx_description
1 polymer ?
#
loop_
_entity_poly.entity_id
_entity_poly.type
_entity_poly.pdbx_seq_one_letter_code
_entity_poly.pdbx_strand_id
1 'polypeptide(L)'
;MKPRALSIVRGTAVLISLVAFFAITLFTGCASNSYTAQGAKKGATTGAVSGAVGGLVSALVFGGDPIDRAARGAVYGGAVGATAGAIQGSERDKQVKAQRERGLRQLRQDIGDEAYQGLEALADCNHRQALGHAAEARESSNPNHALAGLWLQVLAHADRGSLAGNQQLLADVVNKDWDIHSVEQARSVTSQSLRELEDIRGSYGLPRNCPR
;
A
#
# COMPACT_ATOMS: atom_id res chain seq x y z
N MET A 1 -81.80 -3.95 29.48
CA MET A 1 -80.75 -2.93 29.68
C MET A 1 -79.39 -3.50 29.31
N LYS A 2 -78.75 -2.93 28.27
CA LYS A 2 -77.33 -2.87 27.87
C LYS A 2 -76.41 -4.13 27.84
N PRO A 3 -75.91 -4.53 26.65
CA PRO A 3 -74.72 -5.37 26.50
C PRO A 3 -73.44 -4.50 26.50
N ARG A 4 -72.36 -4.97 27.16
CA ARG A 4 -71.00 -4.41 27.04
C ARG A 4 -70.13 -5.38 26.25
N ALA A 5 -70.08 -5.16 24.93
CA ALA A 5 -69.02 -5.62 24.05
C ALA A 5 -68.18 -4.41 23.62
N LEU A 6 -66.99 -4.65 23.08
CA LEU A 6 -66.00 -3.68 22.57
C LEU A 6 -65.17 -2.92 23.62
N SER A 7 -64.04 -3.51 24.02
CA SER A 7 -62.87 -2.71 24.42
C SER A 7 -61.52 -3.37 24.10
N ILE A 8 -61.46 -4.67 23.78
CA ILE A 8 -60.19 -5.42 23.73
C ILE A 8 -59.48 -5.35 22.35
N VAL A 9 -60.17 -4.97 21.26
CA VAL A 9 -59.63 -5.10 19.89
C VAL A 9 -58.75 -3.93 19.44
N ARG A 10 -58.70 -2.81 20.17
CA ARG A 10 -57.95 -1.61 19.75
C ARG A 10 -56.46 -1.59 20.13
N GLY A 11 -56.03 -2.41 21.10
CA GLY A 11 -54.65 -2.39 21.60
C GLY A 11 -53.65 -3.17 20.74
N THR A 12 -54.09 -4.29 20.14
CA THR A 12 -53.22 -5.21 19.40
C THR A 12 -52.89 -4.70 17.99
N ALA A 13 -53.78 -3.95 17.35
CA ALA A 13 -53.54 -3.39 16.01
C ALA A 13 -52.46 -2.28 15.99
N VAL A 14 -52.34 -1.51 17.08
CA VAL A 14 -51.33 -0.43 17.18
C VAL A 14 -49.93 -1.00 17.43
N LEU A 15 -49.83 -2.05 18.25
CA LEU A 15 -48.56 -2.73 18.55
C LEU A 15 -47.95 -3.45 17.33
N ILE A 16 -48.78 -4.06 16.48
CA ILE A 16 -48.31 -4.74 15.26
C ILE A 16 -47.82 -3.73 14.20
N SER A 17 -48.49 -2.57 14.09
CA SER A 17 -48.10 -1.51 13.15
C SER A 17 -46.76 -0.85 13.51
N LEU A 18 -46.45 -0.72 14.81
CA LEU A 18 -45.22 -0.09 15.29
C LEU A 18 -43.98 -1.00 15.14
N VAL A 19 -44.16 -2.32 15.26
CA VAL A 19 -43.10 -3.32 15.01
C VAL A 19 -42.82 -3.47 13.51
N ALA A 20 -43.85 -3.37 12.66
CA ALA A 20 -43.67 -3.41 11.21
C ALA A 20 -42.95 -2.17 10.66
N PHE A 21 -43.14 -0.98 11.26
CA PHE A 21 -42.45 0.24 10.85
C PHE A 21 -40.95 0.24 11.25
N PHE A 22 -40.59 -0.40 12.36
CA PHE A 22 -39.20 -0.53 12.81
C PHE A 22 -38.40 -1.58 12.03
N ALA A 23 -39.08 -2.55 11.40
CA ALA A 23 -38.44 -3.57 10.58
C ALA A 23 -38.05 -3.08 9.17
N ILE A 24 -38.68 -2.01 8.66
CA ILE A 24 -38.43 -1.48 7.30
C ILE A 24 -37.24 -0.51 7.27
N THR A 25 -36.84 0.08 8.40
CA THR A 25 -35.67 1.00 8.47
C THR A 25 -34.32 0.27 8.62
N LEU A 26 -34.32 -1.05 8.81
CA LEU A 26 -33.08 -1.83 8.99
C LEU A 26 -32.45 -2.31 7.67
N PHE A 27 -33.08 -2.06 6.52
CA PHE A 27 -32.55 -2.44 5.20
C PHE A 27 -31.92 -1.29 4.40
N THR A 28 -31.85 -0.06 4.94
CA THR A 28 -31.02 1.01 4.33
C THR A 28 -29.58 0.94 4.83
N GLY A 29 -28.97 -0.24 4.72
CA GLY A 29 -27.53 -0.43 4.85
C GLY A 29 -26.85 0.12 3.59
N CYS A 30 -26.47 1.38 3.65
CA CYS A 30 -25.44 2.08 2.87
C CYS A 30 -25.13 1.53 1.46
N ALA A 31 -25.74 2.14 0.44
CA ALA A 31 -25.08 2.24 -0.86
C ALA A 31 -23.81 3.11 -0.69
N SER A 32 -22.65 2.49 -0.52
CA SER A 32 -21.35 3.18 -0.39
C SER A 32 -20.86 3.74 -1.73
N ASN A 33 -21.63 4.65 -2.33
CA ASN A 33 -21.26 5.46 -3.50
C ASN A 33 -20.93 6.90 -3.13
N SER A 34 -20.41 7.14 -1.92
CA SER A 34 -19.95 8.46 -1.49
C SER A 34 -18.46 8.66 -1.82
N TYR A 35 -18.07 9.90 -2.14
CA TYR A 35 -16.67 10.30 -2.32
C TYR A 35 -15.77 9.89 -1.14
N THR A 36 -16.33 9.79 0.07
CA THR A 36 -15.65 9.28 1.26
C THR A 36 -15.34 7.78 1.21
N ALA A 37 -16.24 6.95 0.67
CA ALA A 37 -15.97 5.53 0.47
C ALA A 37 -14.93 5.31 -0.64
N GLN A 38 -14.97 6.12 -1.70
CA GLN A 38 -13.97 6.08 -2.77
C GLN A 38 -12.60 6.56 -2.29
N GLY A 39 -12.53 7.61 -1.47
CA GLY A 39 -11.30 8.10 -0.85
C GLY A 39 -10.70 7.08 0.13
N ALA A 40 -11.53 6.44 0.95
CA ALA A 40 -11.08 5.36 1.85
C ALA A 40 -10.55 4.15 1.07
N LYS A 41 -11.23 3.74 -0.01
CA LYS A 41 -10.77 2.67 -0.90
C LYS A 41 -9.44 3.03 -1.56
N LYS A 42 -9.33 4.24 -2.12
CA LYS A 42 -8.11 4.71 -2.78
C LYS A 42 -6.94 4.80 -1.79
N GLY A 43 -7.14 5.39 -0.61
CA GLY A 43 -6.10 5.47 0.42
C GLY A 43 -5.67 4.12 0.96
N ALA A 44 -6.60 3.17 1.12
CA ALA A 44 -6.27 1.80 1.54
C ALA A 44 -5.43 1.07 0.48
N THR A 45 -5.77 1.23 -0.81
CA THR A 45 -5.02 0.65 -1.93
C THR A 45 -3.64 1.29 -2.07
N THR A 46 -3.56 2.62 -2.15
CA THR A 46 -2.27 3.35 -2.28
C THR A 46 -1.33 3.03 -1.13
N GLY A 47 -1.81 3.07 0.12
CA GLY A 47 -0.99 2.74 1.29
C GLY A 47 -0.61 1.27 1.41
N ALA A 48 -1.29 0.35 0.73
CA ALA A 48 -0.97 -1.08 0.75
C ALA A 48 0.07 -1.42 -0.32
N VAL A 49 -0.13 -0.86 -1.51
CA VAL A 49 0.82 -0.91 -2.61
C VAL A 49 2.14 -0.27 -2.18
N SER A 50 2.12 0.90 -1.55
CA SER A 50 3.35 1.62 -1.20
C SER A 50 4.16 1.01 -0.09
N GLY A 51 3.53 0.35 0.89
CA GLY A 51 4.30 -0.41 1.86
C GLY A 51 4.90 -1.69 1.27
N ALA A 52 4.23 -2.33 0.29
CA ALA A 52 4.80 -3.47 -0.42
C ALA A 52 6.01 -3.03 -1.29
N VAL A 53 5.87 -1.96 -2.05
CA VAL A 53 6.96 -1.38 -2.87
C VAL A 53 8.06 -0.76 -2.01
N GLY A 54 7.70 -0.18 -0.87
CA GLY A 54 8.62 0.30 0.17
C GLY A 54 9.43 -0.82 0.82
N GLY A 55 8.80 -1.96 1.09
CA GLY A 55 9.47 -3.16 1.58
C GLY A 55 10.49 -3.70 0.58
N LEU A 56 10.18 -3.63 -0.72
CA LEU A 56 11.11 -3.96 -1.79
C LEU A 56 12.34 -3.07 -1.76
N VAL A 57 12.18 -1.74 -1.75
CA VAL A 57 13.35 -0.83 -1.77
C VAL A 57 14.12 -0.88 -0.47
N SER A 58 13.47 -1.11 0.66
CA SER A 58 14.18 -1.36 1.92
C SER A 58 15.00 -2.63 1.86
N ALA A 59 14.52 -3.69 1.21
CA ALA A 59 15.30 -4.90 0.99
C ALA A 59 16.48 -4.68 0.04
N LEU A 60 16.40 -3.69 -0.87
CA LEU A 60 17.52 -3.26 -1.71
C LEU A 60 18.56 -2.47 -0.91
N VAL A 61 18.12 -1.49 -0.10
CA VAL A 61 19.01 -0.56 0.62
C VAL A 61 19.67 -1.21 1.84
N PHE A 62 18.92 -2.07 2.54
CA PHE A 62 19.34 -2.66 3.83
C PHE A 62 19.58 -4.14 3.69
N GLY A 63 20.31 -4.55 2.66
CA GLY A 63 20.60 -5.95 2.39
C GLY A 63 21.08 -6.76 3.61
N GLY A 64 20.96 -8.07 3.47
CA GLY A 64 21.27 -9.08 4.48
C GLY A 64 21.12 -10.48 3.88
N ASP A 65 21.30 -11.54 4.67
CA ASP A 65 21.07 -12.92 4.22
C ASP A 65 19.67 -13.08 3.59
N PRO A 66 19.44 -14.06 2.70
CA PRO A 66 18.13 -14.28 2.06
C PRO A 66 16.98 -14.38 3.07
N ILE A 67 17.27 -14.90 4.27
CA ILE A 67 16.34 -15.01 5.40
C ILE A 67 16.02 -13.64 6.00
N ASP A 68 17.00 -12.76 6.13
CA ASP A 68 16.86 -11.42 6.69
C ASP A 68 16.14 -10.46 5.72
N ARG A 69 16.39 -10.62 4.41
CA ARG A 69 15.62 -9.94 3.34
C ARG A 69 14.18 -10.43 3.28
N ALA A 70 13.94 -11.74 3.40
CA ALA A 70 12.58 -12.28 3.48
C ALA A 70 11.87 -11.83 4.76
N ALA A 71 12.59 -11.72 5.89
CA ALA A 71 12.03 -11.22 7.14
C ALA A 71 11.68 -9.73 7.06
N ARG A 72 12.56 -8.87 6.52
CA ARG A 72 12.26 -7.44 6.32
C ARG A 72 11.22 -7.23 5.23
N GLY A 73 11.29 -7.99 4.14
CA GLY A 73 10.26 -8.03 3.09
C GLY A 73 8.91 -8.56 3.59
N ALA A 74 8.88 -9.45 4.58
CA ALA A 74 7.64 -9.91 5.23
C ALA A 74 7.15 -8.94 6.32
N VAL A 75 8.04 -8.26 7.03
CA VAL A 75 7.67 -7.23 8.01
C VAL A 75 7.14 -6.00 7.31
N TYR A 76 7.76 -5.57 6.21
CA TYR A 76 7.34 -4.39 5.45
C TYR A 76 6.34 -4.73 4.33
N GLY A 77 6.53 -5.82 3.59
CA GLY A 77 5.62 -6.28 2.53
C GLY A 77 4.50 -7.20 3.00
N GLY A 78 4.69 -8.01 4.05
CA GLY A 78 3.65 -8.86 4.63
C GLY A 78 2.71 -8.11 5.59
N ALA A 79 3.22 -7.19 6.42
CA ALA A 79 2.34 -6.36 7.27
C ALA A 79 1.51 -5.35 6.47
N VAL A 80 1.98 -4.96 5.28
CA VAL A 80 1.31 -3.96 4.43
C VAL A 80 0.56 -4.61 3.26
N GLY A 81 0.98 -5.80 2.83
CA GLY A 81 0.44 -6.54 1.69
C GLY A 81 -0.71 -7.52 1.99
N ALA A 82 -0.82 -8.05 3.22
CA ALA A 82 -1.67 -9.21 3.50
C ALA A 82 -3.13 -8.91 3.90
N THR A 83 -3.60 -7.66 3.86
CA THR A 83 -4.96 -7.31 4.27
C THR A 83 -5.73 -6.53 3.22
N ALA A 84 -5.90 -7.14 2.05
CA ALA A 84 -6.89 -6.72 1.07
C ALA A 84 -8.19 -7.51 1.29
N GLY A 85 -9.11 -6.96 2.10
CA GLY A 85 -10.49 -7.43 2.20
C GLY A 85 -10.85 -8.20 3.48
N ALA A 86 -11.96 -7.78 4.09
CA ALA A 86 -12.65 -8.39 5.24
C ALA A 86 -11.93 -8.35 6.60
N ILE A 87 -11.86 -7.17 7.20
CA ILE A 87 -11.45 -7.00 8.59
C ILE A 87 -12.63 -6.37 9.35
N GLN A 88 -13.39 -7.22 10.03
CA GLN A 88 -14.66 -6.89 10.67
C GLN A 88 -14.44 -6.58 12.16
N GLY A 89 -14.11 -5.31 12.46
CA GLY A 89 -14.26 -4.64 13.76
C GLY A 89 -13.68 -5.31 15.03
N SER A 90 -12.80 -6.30 14.92
CA SER A 90 -12.31 -7.09 16.04
C SER A 90 -11.07 -6.48 16.71
N GLU A 91 -10.74 -6.86 17.95
CA GLU A 91 -9.53 -6.37 18.63
C GLU A 91 -8.24 -6.82 17.91
N ARG A 92 -8.28 -7.97 17.23
CA ARG A 92 -7.16 -8.43 16.37
C ARG A 92 -6.93 -7.49 15.20
N ASP A 93 -7.97 -6.84 14.71
CA ASP A 93 -7.92 -5.91 13.58
C ASP A 93 -7.13 -4.65 13.95
N LYS A 94 -7.35 -4.14 15.17
CA LYS A 94 -6.59 -3.02 15.71
C LYS A 94 -5.12 -3.38 15.86
N GLN A 95 -4.81 -4.62 16.29
CA GLN A 95 -3.44 -5.10 16.41
C GLN A 95 -2.74 -5.20 15.06
N VAL A 96 -3.40 -5.79 14.05
CA VAL A 96 -2.86 -5.89 12.68
C VAL A 96 -2.66 -4.51 12.07
N LYS A 97 -3.64 -3.62 12.20
CA LYS A 97 -3.52 -2.23 11.74
C LYS A 97 -2.36 -1.50 12.44
N ALA A 98 -2.25 -1.63 13.76
CA ALA A 98 -1.16 -1.00 14.51
C ALA A 98 0.21 -1.56 14.11
N GLN A 99 0.32 -2.87 13.85
CA GLN A 99 1.56 -3.48 13.34
C GLN A 99 1.91 -2.94 11.96
N ARG A 100 0.94 -2.86 11.05
CA ARG A 100 1.12 -2.28 9.72
C ARG A 100 1.59 -0.82 9.79
N GLU A 101 0.93 0.00 10.59
CA GLU A 101 1.32 1.40 10.75
C GLU A 101 2.71 1.55 11.38
N ARG A 102 3.11 0.66 12.30
CA ARG A 102 4.47 0.63 12.83
C ARG A 102 5.48 0.29 11.74
N GLY A 103 5.21 -0.75 10.94
CA GLY A 103 6.05 -1.13 9.80
C GLY A 103 6.20 0.01 8.79
N LEU A 104 5.10 0.67 8.42
CA LEU A 104 5.13 1.83 7.52
C LEU A 104 5.94 3.01 8.10
N ARG A 105 5.81 3.29 9.40
CA ARG A 105 6.62 4.34 10.05
C ARG A 105 8.09 3.99 10.07
N GLN A 106 8.44 2.75 10.38
CA GLN A 106 9.82 2.30 10.41
C GLN A 106 10.43 2.32 9.01
N LEU A 107 9.70 1.86 7.99
CA LEU A 107 10.05 2.02 6.59
C LEU A 107 10.37 3.48 6.24
N ARG A 108 9.48 4.43 6.57
CA ARG A 108 9.72 5.86 6.34
C ARG A 108 10.96 6.39 7.06
N GLN A 109 11.26 5.90 8.26
CA GLN A 109 12.49 6.24 8.98
C GLN A 109 13.74 5.69 8.27
N ASP A 110 13.64 4.46 7.78
CA ASP A 110 14.72 3.72 7.13
C ASP A 110 15.08 4.33 5.77
N ILE A 111 14.10 4.56 4.88
CA ILE A 111 14.34 5.05 3.51
C ILE A 111 14.14 6.56 3.33
N GLY A 112 13.52 7.23 4.31
CA GLY A 112 13.18 8.65 4.23
C GLY A 112 11.81 8.90 3.59
N ASP A 113 11.16 10.00 3.99
CA ASP A 113 9.83 10.34 3.50
C ASP A 113 9.81 10.62 1.98
N GLU A 114 10.88 11.19 1.42
CA GLU A 114 10.97 11.44 -0.02
C GLU A 114 11.04 10.15 -0.82
N ALA A 115 11.94 9.22 -0.49
CA ALA A 115 12.00 7.94 -1.18
C ALA A 115 10.67 7.17 -1.05
N TYR A 116 10.04 7.22 0.13
CA TYR A 116 8.74 6.60 0.36
C TYR A 116 7.64 7.20 -0.53
N GLN A 117 7.52 8.53 -0.60
CA GLN A 117 6.56 9.20 -1.48
C GLN A 117 6.83 8.93 -2.96
N GLY A 118 8.11 8.83 -3.34
CA GLY A 118 8.49 8.45 -4.69
C GLY A 118 8.10 7.02 -5.06
N LEU A 119 8.09 6.09 -4.10
CA LEU A 119 7.59 4.72 -4.30
C LEU A 119 6.07 4.66 -4.40
N GLU A 120 5.34 5.50 -3.65
CA GLU A 120 3.91 5.73 -3.84
C GLU A 120 3.61 6.18 -5.28
N ALA A 121 4.31 7.22 -5.73
CA ALA A 121 4.18 7.74 -7.08
C ALA A 121 4.55 6.69 -8.14
N LEU A 122 5.65 5.95 -7.95
CA LEU A 122 6.06 4.92 -8.89
C LEU A 122 4.99 3.85 -9.01
N ALA A 123 4.44 3.37 -7.91
CA ALA A 123 3.45 2.31 -7.93
C ALA A 123 2.14 2.73 -8.63
N ASP A 124 1.76 4.01 -8.52
CA ASP A 124 0.65 4.64 -9.24
C ASP A 124 1.00 5.02 -10.70
N CYS A 125 2.11 4.53 -11.24
CA CYS A 125 2.60 4.84 -12.59
C CYS A 125 2.88 6.33 -12.84
N ASN A 126 3.16 7.09 -11.80
CA ASN A 126 3.50 8.51 -11.88
C ASN A 126 5.02 8.71 -11.85
N HIS A 127 5.71 8.33 -12.93
CA HIS A 127 7.16 8.38 -12.98
C HIS A 127 7.74 9.78 -12.83
N ARG A 128 7.01 10.84 -13.22
CA ARG A 128 7.49 12.22 -13.06
C ARG A 128 7.65 12.57 -11.58
N GLN A 129 6.63 12.29 -10.76
CA GLN A 129 6.71 12.52 -9.32
C GLN A 129 7.71 11.57 -8.67
N ALA A 130 7.72 10.28 -9.07
CA ALA A 130 8.69 9.32 -8.57
C ALA A 130 10.14 9.78 -8.77
N LEU A 131 10.47 10.31 -9.96
CA LEU A 131 11.80 10.84 -10.26
C LEU A 131 12.12 12.13 -9.52
N GLY A 132 11.12 12.99 -9.26
CA GLY A 132 11.29 14.21 -8.43
C GLY A 132 11.67 13.84 -7.00
N HIS A 133 10.87 13.01 -6.36
CA HIS A 133 11.14 12.50 -5.01
C HIS A 133 12.44 11.70 -4.93
N ALA A 134 12.80 10.94 -5.97
CA ALA A 134 14.07 10.25 -6.04
C ALA A 134 15.26 11.22 -6.00
N ALA A 135 15.17 12.32 -6.74
CA ALA A 135 16.20 13.35 -6.74
C ALA A 135 16.33 14.02 -5.37
N GLU A 136 15.21 14.39 -4.74
CA GLU A 136 15.21 14.99 -3.39
C GLU A 136 15.77 14.02 -2.34
N ALA A 137 15.39 12.74 -2.38
CA ALA A 137 15.93 11.71 -1.49
C ALA A 137 17.45 11.56 -1.65
N ARG A 138 17.99 11.63 -2.88
CA ARG A 138 19.43 11.54 -3.18
C ARG A 138 20.25 12.70 -2.59
N GLU A 139 19.62 13.83 -2.30
CA GLU A 139 20.26 14.99 -1.67
C GLU A 139 20.31 14.89 -0.14
N SER A 140 19.68 13.86 0.45
CA SER A 140 19.70 13.64 1.90
C SER A 140 21.13 13.46 2.43
N SER A 141 21.38 14.05 3.60
CA SER A 141 22.62 13.82 4.35
C SER A 141 22.68 12.42 4.98
N ASN A 142 21.54 11.73 5.07
CA ASN A 142 21.49 10.34 5.51
C ASN A 142 21.84 9.41 4.33
N PRO A 143 22.91 8.61 4.43
CA PRO A 143 23.36 7.76 3.31
C PRO A 143 22.32 6.72 2.88
N ASN A 144 21.49 6.21 3.80
CA ASN A 144 20.46 5.23 3.47
C ASN A 144 19.30 5.87 2.68
N HIS A 145 18.92 7.10 3.04
CA HIS A 145 17.89 7.84 2.30
C HIS A 145 18.40 8.20 0.90
N ALA A 146 19.66 8.62 0.81
CA ALA A 146 20.30 8.91 -0.47
C ALA A 146 20.41 7.68 -1.37
N LEU A 147 20.75 6.52 -0.79
CA LEU A 147 20.80 5.24 -1.50
C LEU A 147 19.38 4.78 -1.92
N ALA A 148 18.37 4.96 -1.07
CA ALA A 148 16.98 4.67 -1.42
C ALA A 148 16.51 5.52 -2.60
N GLY A 149 16.85 6.81 -2.61
CA GLY A 149 16.59 7.71 -3.74
C GLY A 149 17.27 7.24 -5.04
N LEU A 150 18.52 6.76 -4.95
CA LEU A 150 19.24 6.23 -6.11
C LEU A 150 18.55 4.97 -6.68
N TRP A 151 18.19 4.02 -5.83
CA TRP A 151 17.46 2.81 -6.24
C TRP A 151 16.09 3.13 -6.82
N LEU A 152 15.33 4.05 -6.20
CA LEU A 152 14.07 4.54 -6.72
C LEU A 152 14.23 5.14 -8.13
N GLN A 153 15.29 5.92 -8.36
CA GLN A 153 15.58 6.48 -9.68
C GLN A 153 15.84 5.38 -10.72
N VAL A 154 16.65 4.37 -10.37
CA VAL A 154 16.90 3.20 -11.22
C VAL A 154 15.60 2.50 -11.58
N LEU A 155 14.76 2.20 -10.59
CA LEU A 155 13.48 1.53 -10.78
C LEU A 155 12.53 2.36 -11.65
N ALA A 156 12.39 3.66 -11.39
CA ALA A 156 11.51 4.54 -12.15
C ALA A 156 11.91 4.65 -13.63
N HIS A 157 13.21 4.69 -13.94
CA HIS A 157 13.68 4.66 -15.33
C HIS A 157 13.48 3.28 -15.98
N ALA A 158 13.72 2.21 -15.23
CA ALA A 158 13.59 0.85 -15.73
C ALA A 158 12.12 0.50 -16.02
N ASP A 159 11.18 0.92 -15.16
CA ASP A 159 9.72 0.75 -15.30
C ASP A 159 9.15 1.49 -16.54
N ARG A 160 9.82 2.56 -16.99
CA ARG A 160 9.50 3.24 -18.27
C ARG A 160 10.02 2.51 -19.51
N GLY A 161 10.72 1.38 -19.36
CA GLY A 161 11.31 0.61 -20.44
C GLY A 161 12.76 0.98 -20.80
N SER A 162 13.45 1.77 -19.97
CA SER A 162 14.83 2.21 -20.21
C SER A 162 15.83 1.53 -19.28
N LEU A 163 16.02 0.21 -19.41
CA LEU A 163 17.10 -0.49 -18.70
C LEU A 163 18.49 -0.17 -19.28
N ALA A 164 18.58 0.04 -20.59
CA ALA A 164 19.85 0.35 -21.28
C ALA A 164 20.38 1.77 -20.98
N GLY A 165 19.48 2.73 -20.74
CA GLY A 165 19.85 4.11 -20.38
C GLY A 165 20.38 4.28 -18.95
N ASN A 166 20.32 3.23 -18.12
CA ASN A 166 20.66 3.30 -16.70
C ASN A 166 22.10 2.86 -16.37
N GLN A 167 22.98 2.66 -17.36
CA GLN A 167 24.31 2.10 -17.09
C GLN A 167 25.13 2.94 -16.09
N GLN A 168 25.04 4.27 -16.17
CA GLN A 168 25.68 5.16 -15.19
C GLN A 168 25.03 5.05 -13.81
N LEU A 169 23.69 5.05 -13.73
CA LEU A 169 22.99 4.90 -12.45
C LEU A 169 23.28 3.56 -11.77
N LEU A 170 23.39 2.48 -12.56
CA LEU A 170 23.75 1.16 -12.04
C LEU A 170 25.21 1.11 -11.57
N ALA A 171 26.12 1.83 -12.24
CA ALA A 171 27.49 2.00 -11.74
C ALA A 171 27.52 2.81 -10.43
N ASP A 172 26.71 3.85 -10.32
CA ASP A 172 26.55 4.61 -9.08
C ASP A 172 26.01 3.74 -7.94
N VAL A 173 25.09 2.81 -8.24
CA VAL A 173 24.60 1.82 -7.27
C VAL A 173 25.75 0.95 -6.79
N VAL A 174 26.54 0.34 -7.68
CA VAL A 174 27.71 -0.48 -7.30
C VAL A 174 28.69 0.30 -6.42
N ASN A 175 28.87 1.60 -6.66
CA ASN A 175 29.76 2.44 -5.87
C ASN A 175 29.22 2.80 -4.47
N LYS A 176 27.90 2.82 -4.29
CA LYS A 176 27.24 3.30 -3.06
C LYS A 176 26.58 2.20 -2.23
N ASP A 177 26.25 1.08 -2.86
CA ASP A 177 25.61 -0.06 -2.26
C ASP A 177 26.65 -1.17 -2.04
N TRP A 178 26.98 -1.41 -0.77
CA TRP A 178 28.03 -2.34 -0.37
C TRP A 178 27.67 -3.81 -0.65
N ASP A 179 26.40 -4.13 -0.90
CA ASP A 179 25.91 -5.47 -1.22
C ASP A 179 25.87 -5.76 -2.74
N ILE A 180 26.18 -4.76 -3.57
CA ILE A 180 26.14 -4.85 -5.03
C ILE A 180 27.55 -4.75 -5.60
N HIS A 181 28.04 -5.86 -6.13
CA HIS A 181 29.43 -6.00 -6.55
C HIS A 181 29.65 -5.83 -8.06
N SER A 182 28.58 -5.76 -8.86
CA SER A 182 28.68 -5.53 -10.31
C SER A 182 27.44 -4.88 -10.90
N VAL A 183 27.61 -4.25 -12.06
CA VAL A 183 26.52 -3.66 -12.84
C VAL A 183 25.53 -4.74 -13.29
N GLU A 184 26.01 -5.94 -13.58
CA GLU A 184 25.18 -7.10 -13.93
C GLU A 184 24.31 -7.53 -12.75
N GLN A 185 24.87 -7.55 -11.53
CA GLN A 185 24.11 -7.83 -10.31
C GLN A 185 23.05 -6.75 -10.08
N ALA A 186 23.43 -5.46 -10.16
CA ALA A 186 22.50 -4.34 -10.03
C ALA A 186 21.34 -4.44 -11.03
N ARG A 187 21.64 -4.81 -12.29
CA ARG A 187 20.63 -5.00 -13.36
C ARG A 187 19.71 -6.19 -13.08
N SER A 188 20.25 -7.30 -12.58
CA SER A 188 19.48 -8.48 -12.21
C SER A 188 18.50 -8.17 -11.08
N VAL A 189 18.99 -7.52 -10.02
CA VAL A 189 18.21 -7.05 -8.88
C VAL A 189 17.13 -6.04 -9.30
N THR A 190 17.46 -5.08 -10.17
CA THR A 190 16.48 -4.15 -10.75
C THR A 190 15.37 -4.90 -11.50
N SER A 191 15.75 -5.89 -12.31
CA SER A 191 14.80 -6.65 -13.13
C SER A 191 13.88 -7.54 -12.28
N GLN A 192 14.41 -8.13 -11.20
CA GLN A 192 13.62 -8.85 -10.21
C GLN A 192 12.64 -7.91 -9.52
N SER A 193 13.14 -6.76 -9.07
CA SER A 193 12.34 -5.75 -8.39
C SER A 193 11.17 -5.24 -9.23
N LEU A 194 11.37 -5.05 -10.54
CA LEU A 194 10.28 -4.67 -11.45
C LEU A 194 9.20 -5.74 -11.55
N ARG A 195 9.57 -7.03 -11.61
CA ARG A 195 8.58 -8.12 -11.62
C ARG A 195 7.75 -8.14 -10.33
N GLU A 196 8.41 -7.94 -9.19
CA GLU A 196 7.73 -7.84 -7.90
C GLU A 196 6.79 -6.62 -7.85
N LEU A 197 7.22 -5.46 -8.37
CA LEU A 197 6.38 -4.27 -8.52
C LEU A 197 5.16 -4.53 -9.41
N GLU A 198 5.33 -5.19 -10.55
CA GLU A 198 4.24 -5.58 -11.45
C GLU A 198 3.25 -6.52 -10.75
N ASP A 199 3.75 -7.51 -10.00
CA ASP A 199 2.92 -8.45 -9.23
C ASP A 199 2.15 -7.73 -8.12
N ILE A 200 2.81 -6.82 -7.39
CA ILE A 200 2.15 -5.96 -6.39
C ILE A 200 1.04 -5.17 -7.07
N ARG A 201 1.32 -4.40 -8.13
CA ARG A 201 0.31 -3.63 -8.85
C ARG A 201 -0.87 -4.50 -9.28
N GLY A 202 -0.58 -5.68 -9.86
CA GLY A 202 -1.59 -6.65 -10.28
C GLY A 202 -2.48 -7.12 -9.12
N SER A 203 -1.89 -7.45 -7.96
CA SER A 203 -2.63 -7.89 -6.77
C SER A 203 -3.58 -6.83 -6.20
N TYR A 204 -3.30 -5.54 -6.48
CA TYR A 204 -4.09 -4.39 -6.05
C TYR A 204 -5.00 -3.80 -7.14
N GLY A 205 -5.10 -4.45 -8.31
CA GLY A 205 -5.92 -3.99 -9.43
C GLY A 205 -5.38 -2.76 -10.15
N LEU A 206 -4.08 -2.46 -9.99
CA LEU A 206 -3.36 -1.43 -10.75
C LEU A 206 -2.77 -2.02 -12.04
N PRO A 207 -2.46 -1.19 -13.05
CA PRO A 207 -1.79 -1.64 -14.26
C PRO A 207 -0.43 -2.28 -13.94
N ARG A 208 -0.19 -3.52 -14.36
CA ARG A 208 1.13 -4.16 -14.19
C ARG A 208 2.21 -3.35 -14.90
N ASN A 209 1.93 -2.98 -16.15
CA ASN A 209 2.77 -2.11 -16.96
C ASN A 209 2.19 -0.70 -16.97
N CYS A 210 3.05 0.30 -16.80
CA CYS A 210 2.63 1.68 -16.87
C CYS A 210 2.50 2.16 -18.32
N PRO A 211 1.50 3.00 -18.63
CA PRO A 211 1.39 3.63 -19.93
C PRO A 211 2.62 4.53 -20.17
N ARG A 212 3.08 4.57 -21.43
CA ARG A 212 4.22 5.37 -21.86
C ARG A 212 3.86 6.83 -22.09
#